data_AF-A0A4W5NC22-F1
#
_entry.id   AF-A0A4W5NC22-F1
#
_cell.length_a   1.000
_cell.length_b   1.000
_cell.length_c   1.000
_cell.angle_alpha   90.00
_cell.angle_beta   90.00
_cell.angle_gamma   90.00
#
_symmetry.space_group_name_H-M   'P 1'
#
loop_
_entity.id
_entity.type
_entity.pdbx_description
1 polymer ?
#
loop_
_entity_poly.entity_id
_entity_poly.type
_entity_poly.pdbx_seq_one_letter_code
_entity_poly.pdbx_strand_id
1 'polypeptide(L)'
;MNMIGALGKRTRFQQNVLAQLILDVKRKEDIPAPELDVELTLSPTQLACLPKDHDLGDDTVLNQINLAEPGQYTMPDLSAEEQAVILGSCAYYLSPSSGQW
;
A
#
# COMPACT_ATOMS: atom_id res chain seq x y z
N MET A 1 10.39 -5.86 -5.54
CA MET A 1 9.81 -5.09 -4.43
C MET A 1 10.97 -4.56 -3.61
N ASN A 2 11.16 -3.25 -3.60
CA ASN A 2 12.21 -2.60 -2.82
C ASN A 2 11.57 -1.81 -1.67
N MET A 3 12.21 -1.78 -0.51
CA MET A 3 11.73 -1.10 0.68
C MET A 3 12.61 0.12 0.93
N ILE A 4 12.02 1.31 0.89
CA ILE A 4 12.74 2.57 1.15
C ILE A 4 12.08 3.34 2.29
N GLY A 5 12.84 4.21 2.94
CA GLY A 5 12.33 5.11 3.98
C GLY A 5 12.00 6.49 3.40
N ALA A 6 10.89 7.08 3.85
CA ALA A 6 10.57 8.48 3.63
C ALA A 6 10.18 9.13 4.96
N LEU A 7 10.33 10.44 5.07
CA LEU A 7 9.90 11.20 6.25
C LEU A 7 8.48 11.75 6.00
N GLY A 8 7.60 11.67 7.00
CA GLY A 8 6.24 12.22 6.88
C GLY A 8 5.46 12.35 8.19
N LYS A 9 4.28 12.96 8.09
CA LYS A 9 3.27 13.05 9.14
C LYS A 9 2.07 12.17 8.80
N ARG A 10 1.56 11.42 9.77
CA ARG A 10 0.38 10.56 9.62
C ARG A 10 -0.90 11.17 10.18
N THR A 11 -0.77 12.17 11.05
CA THR A 11 -1.90 12.88 11.64
C THR A 11 -1.62 14.38 11.67
N ARG A 12 -2.70 15.18 11.71
CA ARG A 12 -2.62 16.65 11.80
C ARG A 12 -1.94 17.16 13.09
N PHE A 13 -1.93 16.36 14.16
CA PHE A 13 -1.36 16.75 15.45
C PHE A 13 0.09 16.32 15.63
N GLN A 14 0.60 15.47 14.73
CA GLN A 14 1.99 15.04 14.77
C GLN A 14 2.91 16.27 14.62
N GLN A 15 3.68 16.59 15.66
CA GLN A 15 4.56 17.77 15.65
C GLN A 15 5.83 17.51 14.84
N ASN A 16 6.45 16.35 15.10
CA ASN A 16 7.70 15.94 14.45
C ASN A 16 7.42 15.14 13.18
N VAL A 17 8.34 15.18 12.23
CA VAL A 17 8.31 14.29 11.07
C VAL A 17 8.92 12.94 11.48
N LEU A 18 8.27 11.84 11.12
CA LEU A 18 8.71 10.48 11.47
C LEU A 18 9.04 9.68 10.22
N ALA A 19 9.89 8.66 10.37
CA ALA A 19 10.18 7.71 9.30
C ALA A 19 8.94 6.87 8.97
N GLN A 20 8.69 6.71 7.68
CA GLN A 20 7.61 5.96 7.09
C GLN A 20 8.19 5.00 6.05
N LEU A 21 7.68 3.77 6.03
CA LEU A 21 8.07 2.77 5.03
C LEU A 21 7.33 3.05 3.73
N ILE A 22 8.07 3.16 2.64
CA ILE A 22 7.57 3.22 1.28
C ILE A 22 8.01 1.96 0.55
N LEU A 23 7.08 1.39 -0.20
CA LEU A 23 7.31 0.19 -0.97
C LEU A 23 7.30 0.51 -2.47
N ASP A 24 8.44 0.31 -3.12
CA ASP A 24 8.56 0.44 -4.57
C ASP A 24 8.15 -0.89 -5.24
N VAL A 25 6.96 -0.86 -5.84
CA VAL A 25 6.34 -1.98 -6.56
C VAL A 25 6.42 -1.71 -8.04
N LYS A 26 7.16 -2.55 -8.77
CA LYS A 26 7.30 -2.48 -10.22
C LYS A 26 6.63 -3.69 -10.84
N ARG A 27 5.73 -3.46 -11.79
CA ARG A 27 5.21 -4.53 -12.65
C ARG A 27 6.34 -4.99 -13.57
N LYS A 28 6.40 -6.29 -13.84
CA LYS A 28 7.36 -6.85 -14.77
C LYS A 28 6.78 -6.70 -16.17
N GLU A 29 7.02 -5.54 -16.80
CA GLU A 29 6.44 -5.18 -18.10
C GLU A 29 7.01 -6.01 -19.28
N ASP A 30 8.01 -6.89 -19.05
CA ASP A 30 8.77 -7.60 -20.10
C ASP A 30 8.75 -9.14 -20.01
N ILE A 31 7.76 -9.75 -19.37
CA ILE A 31 7.52 -11.20 -19.58
C ILE A 31 6.16 -11.38 -20.22
N PRO A 32 6.09 -11.94 -21.45
CA PRO A 32 4.81 -12.35 -22.00
C PRO A 32 4.19 -13.33 -21.01
N ALA A 33 3.10 -12.91 -20.38
CA ALA A 33 2.33 -13.79 -19.51
C ALA A 33 1.93 -15.01 -20.33
N PRO A 34 2.07 -16.25 -19.81
CA PRO A 34 1.42 -17.40 -20.42
C PRO A 34 -0.06 -17.04 -20.56
N GLU A 35 -0.65 -17.34 -21.71
CA GLU A 35 -2.07 -17.18 -22.02
C GLU A 35 -2.90 -18.01 -21.02
N LEU A 36 -3.04 -17.51 -19.80
CA LEU A 36 -4.03 -17.96 -18.85
C LEU A 36 -5.31 -17.26 -19.26
N ASP A 37 -6.10 -18.01 -20.02
CA ASP A 37 -7.43 -17.70 -20.56
C ASP A 37 -8.48 -17.57 -19.44
N VAL A 38 -8.11 -16.94 -18.34
CA VAL A 38 -9.00 -16.45 -17.30
C VAL A 38 -8.87 -14.96 -17.37
N GLU A 39 -9.82 -14.34 -18.07
CA GLU A 39 -10.11 -12.92 -17.99
C GLU A 39 -10.54 -12.60 -16.54
N LEU A 40 -9.57 -12.66 -15.60
CA LEU A 40 -9.69 -12.02 -14.30
C LEU A 40 -9.76 -10.54 -14.64
N THR A 41 -10.98 -10.04 -14.82
CA THR A 41 -11.22 -8.62 -14.89
C THR A 41 -10.89 -8.06 -13.51
N LEU A 42 -9.60 -7.75 -13.30
CA LEU A 42 -9.01 -7.13 -12.11
C LEU A 42 -9.45 -5.66 -11.99
N SER A 43 -10.71 -5.36 -12.35
CA SER A 43 -11.25 -4.02 -12.22
C SER A 43 -11.35 -3.69 -10.73
N PRO A 44 -10.84 -2.54 -10.28
CA PRO A 44 -11.01 -2.11 -8.90
C PRO A 44 -12.47 -2.21 -8.47
N THR A 45 -12.71 -2.63 -7.23
CA THR A 45 -14.06 -2.66 -6.67
C THR A 45 -14.72 -1.31 -6.88
N GLN A 46 -15.89 -1.30 -7.52
CA GLN A 46 -16.61 -0.04 -7.79
C GLN A 46 -16.85 0.71 -6.47
N LEU A 47 -16.59 2.01 -6.47
CA LEU A 47 -16.73 2.86 -5.27
C LEU A 47 -18.12 2.71 -4.61
N ALA A 48 -19.18 2.53 -5.42
CA ALA A 48 -20.54 2.32 -4.95
C ALA A 48 -20.75 1.01 -4.17
N CYS A 49 -19.87 0.02 -4.35
CA CYS A 49 -19.87 -1.25 -3.63
C CYS A 49 -19.02 -1.20 -2.36
N LEU A 50 -18.19 -0.17 -2.18
CA LEU A 50 -17.42 0.02 -0.95
C LEU A 50 -18.33 0.60 0.14
N PRO A 51 -18.07 0.27 1.43
CA PRO A 51 -18.70 0.96 2.55
C PRO A 51 -18.52 2.47 2.43
N LYS A 52 -19.54 3.26 2.80
CA LYS A 52 -19.40 4.71 2.83
C LYS A 52 -18.35 5.10 3.85
N ASP A 53 -17.43 5.97 3.45
CA ASP A 53 -16.50 6.61 4.38
C ASP A 53 -17.32 7.36 5.44
N HIS A 54 -17.20 6.91 6.68
CA HIS A 54 -17.80 7.59 7.81
C HIS A 54 -16.72 8.46 8.46
N ASP A 55 -16.94 9.77 8.47
CA ASP A 55 -16.08 10.66 9.23
C ASP A 55 -16.30 10.38 10.72
N LEU A 56 -15.36 9.65 11.31
CA LEU A 56 -15.40 9.29 12.73
C LEU A 56 -15.14 10.51 13.62
N GLY A 57 -14.74 11.66 13.05
CA GLY A 57 -14.37 12.86 13.80
C GLY A 57 -13.20 12.63 14.77
N ASP A 58 -12.56 11.47 14.70
CA ASP A 58 -11.41 11.12 15.50
C ASP A 58 -10.11 11.55 14.80
N ASP A 59 -9.10 11.84 15.60
CA ASP A 59 -7.84 12.43 15.17
C ASP A 59 -6.92 11.45 14.39
N THR A 60 -7.46 10.30 13.98
CA THR A 60 -6.71 9.19 13.37
C THR A 60 -6.70 9.20 11.86
N VAL A 61 -7.34 10.19 11.20
CA VAL A 61 -7.56 10.24 9.74
C VAL A 61 -6.32 9.81 8.95
N LEU A 62 -6.35 8.53 8.58
CA LEU A 62 -5.40 7.81 7.72
C LEU A 62 -5.63 8.14 6.24
N ASN A 63 -6.57 9.04 5.92
CA ASN A 63 -6.99 9.27 4.54
C ASN A 63 -5.92 9.99 3.72
N GLN A 64 -4.96 10.66 4.38
CA GLN A 64 -3.87 11.36 3.70
C GLN A 64 -2.55 11.16 4.45
N ILE A 65 -1.64 10.41 3.82
CA ILE A 65 -0.24 10.38 4.21
C ILE A 65 0.42 11.63 3.63
N ASN A 66 0.90 12.52 4.49
CA ASN A 66 1.67 13.68 4.06
C ASN A 66 3.16 13.41 4.27
N LEU A 67 3.86 13.11 3.18
CA LEU A 67 5.32 13.03 3.18
C LEU A 67 5.92 14.44 3.27
N ALA A 68 7.12 14.53 3.83
CA ALA A 68 7.87 15.79 3.98
C ALA A 68 8.17 16.45 2.64
N GLU A 69 8.29 15.64 1.58
CA GLU A 69 8.42 16.06 0.19
C GLU A 69 7.16 15.60 -0.59
N PRO A 70 6.08 16.40 -0.61
CA PRO A 70 4.86 16.07 -1.33
C PRO A 70 5.14 15.92 -2.83
N GLY A 71 4.57 14.89 -3.46
CA GLY A 71 4.74 14.63 -4.90
C GLY A 71 6.01 13.89 -5.29
N GLN A 72 6.92 13.59 -4.35
CA GLN A 72 8.08 12.72 -4.62
C GLN A 72 7.66 11.29 -5.02
N TYR A 73 6.51 10.84 -4.53
CA TYR A 73 5.99 9.49 -4.77
C TYR A 73 4.52 9.56 -5.19
N THR A 74 4.15 8.80 -6.21
CA THR A 74 2.77 8.61 -6.65
C THR A 74 2.24 7.29 -6.11
N MET A 75 0.98 7.28 -5.70
CA MET A 75 0.29 6.03 -5.37
C MET A 75 0.06 5.27 -6.69
N PRO A 76 0.56 4.04 -6.85
CA PRO A 76 0.26 3.24 -8.03
C PRO A 76 -1.22 2.80 -8.02
N ASP A 77 -1.81 2.67 -9.20
CA ASP A 77 -3.11 2.03 -9.37
C ASP A 77 -2.94 0.50 -9.26
N LEU A 78 -3.39 -0.08 -8.15
CA LEU A 78 -3.22 -1.49 -7.81
C LEU A 78 -4.58 -2.17 -7.66
N SER A 79 -4.73 -3.37 -8.24
CA SER A 79 -5.92 -4.21 -8.03
C SER A 79 -5.97 -4.76 -6.60
N ALA A 80 -7.13 -5.28 -6.19
CA ALA A 80 -7.31 -5.88 -4.87
C ALA A 80 -6.36 -7.07 -4.64
N GLU A 81 -6.12 -7.85 -5.69
CA GLU A 81 -5.22 -9.00 -5.71
C GLU A 81 -3.76 -8.56 -5.59
N GLU A 82 -3.34 -7.54 -6.33
CA GLU A 82 -1.99 -6.99 -6.22
C GLU A 82 -1.73 -6.47 -4.80
N GLN A 83 -2.70 -5.73 -4.23
CA GLN A 83 -2.64 -5.27 -2.84
C GLN A 83 -2.56 -6.45 -1.86
N ALA A 84 -3.37 -7.49 -2.05
CA ALA A 84 -3.36 -8.69 -1.20
C ALA A 84 -2.01 -9.42 -1.25
N VAL A 85 -1.41 -9.55 -2.44
CA VAL A 85 -0.08 -10.16 -2.60
C VAL A 85 1.01 -9.34 -1.90
N ILE A 86 0.96 -8.01 -2.03
CA ILE A 86 1.88 -7.11 -1.34
C ILE A 86 1.75 -7.26 0.18
N LEU A 87 0.52 -7.22 0.70
CA LEU A 87 0.23 -7.37 2.13
C LEU A 87 0.68 -8.74 2.65
N GLY A 88 0.38 -9.82 1.93
CA GLY A 88 0.81 -11.18 2.29
C GLY A 88 2.33 -11.32 2.30
N SER A 89 3.03 -10.70 1.35
CA SER A 89 4.50 -10.67 1.30
C SER A 89 5.08 -9.93 2.51
N CYS A 90 4.55 -8.75 2.84
CA CYS A 90 4.95 -7.99 4.03
C CYS A 90 4.70 -8.79 5.32
N ALA A 91 3.52 -9.40 5.46
CA ALA A 91 3.18 -10.21 6.62
C ALA A 91 4.11 -11.42 6.77
N TYR A 92 4.51 -12.05 5.67
CA TYR A 92 5.49 -13.14 5.68
C TYR A 92 6.86 -12.68 6.22
N TYR A 93 7.38 -11.53 5.78
CA TYR A 93 8.63 -10.98 6.31
C TYR A 93 8.54 -10.51 7.77
N LEU A 94 7.36 -10.10 8.23
CA LEU A 94 7.11 -9.69 9.61
C LEU A 94 6.78 -10.87 10.54
N SER A 95 6.43 -12.03 9.98
CA SER A 95 6.23 -13.24 10.77
C SER A 95 7.57 -13.63 11.39
N PRO A 96 7.64 -13.84 12.72
CA PRO A 96 8.83 -14.35 13.35
C PRO A 96 9.23 -15.64 12.63
N SER A 97 10.44 -15.69 12.09
CA SER A 97 11.06 -16.95 11.73
C SER A 97 11.02 -17.80 13.00
N SER A 98 10.27 -18.89 12.94
CA SER A 98 10.20 -19.85 14.03
C SER A 98 11.61 -20.37 14.28
N GLY A 99 12.20 -19.98 15.41
CA GLY A 99 13.54 -20.36 15.86
C GLY A 99 14.62 -19.41 15.29
N GLN A 100 15.40 -18.73 16.11
CA GLN A 100 16.22 -19.28 17.20
C GLN A 100 16.34 -18.25 18.35
N TRP A 101 16.14 -18.73 19.58
CA TRP A 101 16.67 -18.13 20.81
C TRP A 101 17.99 -18.83 21.15
#